data_AF-A0A423XJQ6-F1
#
_entry.id   AF-A0A423XJQ6-F1
#
_cell.length_a   1.000
_cell.length_b   1.000
_cell.length_c   1.000
_cell.angle_alpha   90.00
_cell.angle_beta   90.00
_cell.angle_gamma   90.00
#
_symmetry.space_group_name_H-M   'P 1'
#
loop_
_entity.id
_entity.type
_entity.pdbx_description
1 polymer ?
#
loop_
_entity_poly.entity_id
_entity_poly.type
_entity_poly.pdbx_seq_one_letter_code
_entity_poly.pdbx_strand_id
1 'polypeptide(L)'
;MTSPDHLRDLKRQLENLRNEATMIRNTKLIVKRAVNSVSKDFHRVSQRHSKLDSAYERTKKEMWCSIVSGNTALATMAEAKLKRIIDEQAKLQKDLPDKYKRWAAVIKAHNDYKKRLADYEAKITMKEEEIHRFEPCGSLTCKHCKRDILAIKKAKVALKEIVAKVLKK
;
A
#
# COMPACT_ATOMS: atom_id res chain seq x y z
N MET A 1 -43.16 16.07 3.53
CA MET A 1 -43.36 14.78 4.21
C MET A 1 -42.52 13.74 3.46
N THR A 2 -41.40 13.29 4.02
CA THR A 2 -40.63 12.18 3.44
C THR A 2 -41.24 10.86 3.89
N SER A 3 -41.52 9.97 2.93
CA SER A 3 -42.06 8.65 3.26
C SER A 3 -41.05 7.87 4.14
N PRO A 4 -41.47 7.25 5.24
CA PRO A 4 -40.65 6.33 6.05
C PRO A 4 -39.94 5.26 5.20
N ASP A 5 -40.48 4.93 4.03
CA ASP A 5 -39.89 3.98 3.09
C ASP A 5 -38.61 4.51 2.43
N HIS A 6 -38.53 5.82 2.17
CA HIS A 6 -37.35 6.42 1.55
C HIS A 6 -36.13 6.36 2.47
N LEU A 7 -36.32 6.63 3.77
CA LEU A 7 -35.26 6.54 4.77
C LEU A 7 -34.78 5.10 4.96
N ARG A 8 -35.72 4.14 4.94
CA ARG A 8 -35.40 2.71 4.99
C ARG A 8 -34.56 2.29 3.78
N ASP A 9 -34.91 2.77 2.59
CA ASP A 9 -34.16 2.52 1.38
C ASP A 9 -32.75 3.13 1.43
N LEU A 10 -32.59 4.36 1.89
CA LEU A 10 -31.28 4.99 2.07
C LEU A 10 -30.38 4.20 3.04
N LYS A 11 -30.93 3.74 4.17
CA LYS A 11 -30.20 2.90 5.13
C LYS A 11 -29.76 1.58 4.49
N ARG A 12 -30.62 0.95 3.69
CA ARG A 12 -30.29 -0.27 2.91
C ARG A 12 -29.18 -0.01 1.89
N GLN A 13 -29.26 1.09 1.13
CA GLN A 13 -28.22 1.48 0.18
C GLN A 13 -26.88 1.73 0.87
N LEU A 14 -26.88 2.41 2.03
CA LEU A 14 -25.67 2.65 2.82
C LEU A 14 -25.02 1.34 3.26
N GLU A 15 -25.82 0.37 3.73
CA GLU A 15 -25.29 -0.93 4.15
C GLU A 15 -24.68 -1.70 2.98
N ASN A 16 -25.33 -1.69 1.81
CA ASN A 16 -24.77 -2.28 0.59
C ASN A 16 -23.43 -1.64 0.22
N LEU A 17 -23.33 -0.30 0.25
CA LEU A 17 -22.07 0.40 -0.02
C LEU A 17 -20.97 0.03 0.99
N ARG A 18 -21.30 -0.14 2.28
CA ARG A 18 -20.35 -0.57 3.31
C ARG A 18 -19.87 -2.00 3.09
N ASN A 19 -20.76 -2.90 2.69
CA ASN A 19 -20.41 -4.28 2.34
C ASN A 19 -19.48 -4.33 1.13
N GLU A 20 -19.80 -3.59 0.07
CA GLU A 20 -18.94 -3.48 -1.11
C GLU A 20 -17.58 -2.86 -0.78
N ALA A 21 -17.54 -1.79 0.02
CA ALA A 21 -16.30 -1.17 0.47
C ALA A 21 -15.43 -2.13 1.29
N THR A 22 -16.04 -2.98 2.12
CA THR A 22 -15.35 -4.02 2.90
C THR A 22 -14.74 -5.08 1.99
N MET A 23 -15.46 -5.53 0.96
CA MET A 23 -14.94 -6.46 -0.05
C MET A 23 -13.76 -5.87 -0.83
N ILE A 24 -13.86 -4.60 -1.23
CA ILE A 24 -12.78 -3.87 -1.90
C ILE A 24 -11.57 -3.73 -0.97
N ARG A 25 -11.79 -3.41 0.30
CA ARG A 25 -10.73 -3.28 1.32
C ARG A 25 -9.99 -4.61 1.52
N ASN A 26 -10.72 -5.72 1.62
CA ASN A 26 -10.16 -7.06 1.75
C ASN A 26 -9.32 -7.43 0.51
N THR A 27 -9.85 -7.15 -0.68
CA THR A 27 -9.12 -7.41 -1.94
C THR A 27 -7.86 -6.55 -2.05
N LYS A 28 -7.93 -5.27 -1.68
CA LYS A 28 -6.77 -4.38 -1.60
C LYS A 28 -5.68 -4.92 -0.67
N LEU A 29 -6.04 -5.54 0.45
CA LEU A 29 -5.07 -6.17 1.35
C LEU A 29 -4.36 -7.36 0.70
N ILE A 30 -5.09 -8.19 -0.05
CA ILE A 30 -4.50 -9.30 -0.82
C ILE A 30 -3.51 -8.74 -1.85
N VAL A 31 -3.91 -7.73 -2.62
CA VAL A 31 -3.04 -7.10 -3.62
C VAL A 31 -1.83 -6.44 -2.96
N LYS A 32 -1.98 -5.79 -1.81
CA LYS A 32 -0.86 -5.24 -1.03
C LYS A 32 0.15 -6.31 -0.64
N ARG A 33 -0.30 -7.51 -0.23
CA ARG A 33 0.60 -8.65 0.02
C ARG A 33 1.33 -9.08 -1.24
N ALA A 34 0.65 -9.10 -2.39
CA ALA A 34 1.27 -9.38 -3.68
C ALA A 34 2.34 -8.34 -4.06
N VAL A 35 2.08 -7.04 -3.85
CA VAL A 35 3.07 -5.96 -4.04
C VAL A 35 4.33 -6.25 -3.21
N ASN A 36 4.14 -6.55 -1.92
CA ASN A 36 5.25 -6.84 -1.00
C ASN A 36 6.03 -8.08 -1.45
N SER A 37 5.34 -9.13 -1.91
CA SER A 37 5.98 -10.33 -2.44
C SER A 37 6.85 -10.01 -3.66
N VAL A 38 6.30 -9.30 -4.64
CA VAL A 38 7.05 -8.93 -5.84
C VAL A 38 8.24 -8.03 -5.49
N SER A 39 8.09 -7.09 -4.56
CA SER A 39 9.20 -6.26 -4.09
C SER A 39 10.34 -7.09 -3.47
N LYS A 40 10.01 -8.12 -2.69
CA LYS A 40 11.01 -9.06 -2.15
C LYS A 40 11.68 -9.86 -3.26
N ASP A 41 10.94 -10.26 -4.27
CA ASP A 41 11.48 -10.99 -5.43
C ASP A 41 12.51 -10.12 -6.19
N PHE A 42 12.20 -8.85 -6.43
CA PHE A 42 13.13 -7.90 -7.04
C PHE A 42 14.39 -7.70 -6.21
N HIS A 43 14.25 -7.61 -4.88
CA HIS A 43 15.41 -7.52 -3.99
C HIS A 43 16.31 -8.76 -4.11
N ARG A 44 15.74 -9.97 -4.16
CA ARG A 44 16.52 -11.21 -4.37
C ARG A 44 17.20 -11.25 -5.73
N VAL A 45 16.53 -10.80 -6.79
CA VAL A 45 17.12 -10.71 -8.14
C VAL A 45 18.29 -9.74 -8.16
N SER A 46 18.14 -8.56 -7.56
CA SER A 46 19.20 -7.57 -7.43
C SER A 46 20.42 -8.11 -6.66
N GLN A 47 20.19 -8.78 -5.52
CA GLN A 47 21.26 -9.43 -4.77
C GLN A 47 21.97 -10.52 -5.60
N ARG A 48 21.22 -11.33 -6.35
CA ARG A 48 21.80 -12.37 -7.21
C ARG A 48 22.63 -11.76 -8.33
N HIS A 49 22.15 -10.70 -8.97
CA HIS A 49 22.87 -9.97 -10.00
C HIS A 49 24.23 -9.48 -9.47
N SER A 50 24.22 -8.77 -8.32
CA SER A 50 25.45 -8.28 -7.69
C SER A 50 26.45 -9.39 -7.34
N LYS A 51 25.96 -10.55 -6.87
CA LYS A 51 26.80 -11.72 -6.61
C LYS A 51 27.42 -12.29 -7.88
N LEU A 52 26.65 -12.37 -8.96
CA LEU A 52 27.14 -12.84 -10.26
C LEU A 52 28.18 -11.88 -10.84
N ASP A 53 27.96 -10.57 -10.75
CA ASP A 53 28.93 -9.56 -11.21
C ASP A 53 30.26 -9.67 -10.44
N SER A 54 30.16 -9.82 -9.11
CA SER A 54 31.33 -10.02 -8.26
C SER A 54 32.05 -11.34 -8.54
N ALA A 55 31.31 -12.39 -8.90
CA ALA A 55 31.88 -13.67 -9.29
C ALA A 55 32.57 -13.59 -10.67
N TYR A 56 31.93 -12.91 -11.62
CA TYR A 56 32.47 -12.67 -12.95
C TYR A 56 33.82 -11.95 -12.88
N GLU A 57 33.88 -10.82 -12.16
CA GLU A 57 35.12 -10.04 -12.04
C GLU A 57 36.23 -10.82 -11.34
N ARG A 58 35.91 -11.60 -10.30
CA ARG A 58 36.90 -12.47 -9.64
C ARG A 58 37.42 -13.55 -10.58
N THR A 59 36.54 -14.27 -11.25
CA THR A 59 36.95 -15.37 -12.14
C THR A 59 37.66 -14.88 -13.39
N LYS A 60 37.31 -13.71 -13.91
CA LYS A 60 38.06 -13.04 -14.98
C LYS A 60 39.51 -12.74 -14.56
N LYS A 61 39.72 -12.25 -13.33
CA LYS A 61 41.06 -12.03 -12.77
C LYS A 61 41.82 -13.34 -12.56
N GLU A 62 41.17 -14.36 -11.99
CA GLU A 62 41.74 -15.72 -11.82
C GLU A 62 42.23 -16.29 -13.16
N MET A 63 41.40 -16.17 -14.20
CA MET A 63 41.72 -16.62 -15.55
C MET A 63 42.93 -15.88 -16.11
N TRP A 64 42.94 -14.55 -16.03
CA TRP A 64 44.04 -13.72 -16.54
C TRP A 64 45.36 -14.03 -15.84
N CYS A 65 45.38 -14.15 -14.50
CA CYS A 65 46.57 -14.55 -13.77
C CYS A 65 47.06 -15.94 -14.19
N SER A 66 46.15 -16.90 -14.38
CA SER A 66 46.51 -18.26 -14.80
C SER A 66 47.15 -18.28 -16.19
N ILE A 67 46.63 -17.46 -17.12
CA ILE A 67 47.19 -17.30 -18.47
C ILE A 67 48.60 -16.70 -18.39
N VAL A 68 48.79 -15.62 -17.63
CA VAL A 68 50.09 -14.93 -17.49
C VAL A 68 51.12 -15.86 -16.83
N SER A 69 50.73 -16.68 -15.86
CA SER A 69 51.61 -17.67 -15.23
C SER A 69 51.85 -18.94 -16.07
N GLY A 70 51.29 -19.04 -17.28
CA GLY A 70 51.44 -20.21 -18.15
C GLY A 70 50.69 -21.46 -17.66
N ASN A 71 49.80 -21.34 -16.66
CA ASN A 71 49.02 -22.45 -16.12
C ASN A 71 47.72 -22.63 -16.92
N THR A 72 47.84 -23.35 -18.04
CA THR A 72 46.75 -23.59 -19.01
C THR A 72 45.58 -24.38 -18.42
N ALA A 73 45.85 -25.30 -17.48
CA ALA A 73 44.82 -26.08 -16.81
C ALA A 73 43.89 -25.18 -15.97
N LEU A 74 44.47 -24.31 -15.14
CA LEU A 74 43.70 -23.35 -14.33
C LEU A 74 42.97 -22.32 -15.21
N ALA A 75 43.59 -21.88 -16.31
CA ALA A 75 42.95 -20.97 -17.25
C ALA A 75 41.68 -21.59 -17.87
N THR A 76 41.76 -22.84 -18.32
CA THR A 76 40.61 -23.57 -18.90
C THR A 76 39.49 -23.75 -17.87
N MET A 77 39.83 -24.07 -16.63
CA MET A 77 38.84 -24.20 -15.55
C MET A 77 38.15 -22.87 -15.24
N ALA A 78 38.91 -21.77 -15.22
CA ALA A 78 38.37 -20.43 -15.00
C ALA A 78 37.46 -19.98 -16.16
N GLU A 79 37.84 -20.29 -17.41
CA GLU A 79 37.00 -20.03 -18.59
C GLU A 79 35.66 -20.79 -18.52
N ALA A 80 35.69 -22.08 -18.18
CA ALA A 80 34.47 -22.87 -18.02
C ALA A 80 33.56 -22.31 -16.91
N LYS A 81 34.15 -21.82 -15.81
CA LYS A 81 33.42 -21.15 -14.73
C LYS A 81 32.83 -19.82 -15.19
N LEU A 82 33.58 -19.02 -15.97
CA LEU A 82 33.11 -17.76 -16.53
C LEU A 82 31.90 -17.97 -17.45
N LYS A 83 31.95 -18.99 -18.31
CA LYS A 83 30.83 -19.36 -19.19
C LYS A 83 29.55 -19.64 -18.39
N ARG A 84 29.64 -20.42 -17.31
CA ARG A 84 28.50 -20.69 -16.41
C ARG A 84 27.93 -19.41 -15.78
N ILE A 85 28.80 -18.49 -15.35
CA ILE A 85 28.37 -17.22 -14.76
C ILE A 85 27.64 -16.36 -15.80
N ILE A 86 28.17 -16.29 -17.03
CA ILE A 86 27.56 -15.56 -18.14
C ILE A 86 26.18 -16.16 -18.49
N ASP A 87 26.09 -17.49 -18.57
CA ASP A 87 24.81 -18.17 -18.83
C ASP A 87 23.76 -17.85 -17.76
N GLU A 88 24.17 -17.81 -16.48
CA GLU A 88 23.29 -17.42 -15.37
C GLU A 88 22.88 -15.95 -15.42
N GLN A 89 23.79 -15.03 -15.76
CA GLN A 89 23.48 -13.62 -15.96
C GLN A 89 22.49 -13.43 -17.12
N ALA A 90 22.72 -14.12 -18.25
CA ALA A 90 21.84 -14.09 -19.41
C ALA A 90 20.43 -14.59 -19.05
N LYS A 91 20.33 -15.68 -18.27
CA LYS A 91 19.05 -16.18 -17.77
C LYS A 91 18.33 -15.16 -16.89
N LEU A 92 19.06 -14.52 -15.96
CA LEU A 92 18.49 -13.51 -15.07
C LEU A 92 17.99 -12.29 -15.85
N GLN A 93 18.75 -11.83 -16.85
CA GLN A 93 18.34 -10.74 -17.74
C GLN A 93 17.12 -11.12 -18.59
N LYS A 94 17.07 -12.35 -19.11
CA LYS A 94 15.93 -12.86 -19.90
C LYS A 94 14.64 -12.90 -19.09
N ASP A 95 14.71 -13.24 -17.81
CA ASP A 95 13.54 -13.31 -16.93
C ASP A 95 13.06 -11.92 -16.43
N LEU A 96 13.87 -10.86 -16.61
CA LEU A 96 13.62 -9.55 -16.03
C LEU A 96 12.39 -8.83 -16.62
N PRO A 97 12.12 -8.84 -17.93
CA PRO A 97 10.93 -8.24 -18.51
C PRO A 97 9.63 -8.80 -17.94
N ASP A 98 9.53 -10.12 -17.78
CA ASP A 98 8.33 -10.76 -17.22
C ASP A 98 8.11 -10.38 -15.76
N LYS A 99 9.20 -10.24 -14.98
CA LYS A 99 9.13 -9.74 -13.61
C LYS A 99 8.64 -8.29 -13.56
N TYR A 100 9.11 -7.43 -14.45
CA TYR A 100 8.64 -6.03 -14.55
C TYR A 100 7.18 -5.96 -14.97
N LYS A 101 6.75 -6.79 -15.92
CA LYS A 101 5.35 -6.90 -16.35
C LYS A 101 4.44 -7.30 -15.18
N ARG A 102 4.85 -8.30 -14.40
CA ARG A 102 4.13 -8.72 -13.19
C ARG A 102 4.08 -7.61 -12.14
N TRP A 103 5.19 -6.92 -11.90
CA TRP A 103 5.22 -5.79 -10.96
C TRP A 103 4.28 -4.66 -11.38
N ALA A 104 4.35 -4.23 -12.64
CA ALA A 104 3.49 -3.19 -13.18
C ALA A 104 2.01 -3.56 -13.03
N ALA A 105 1.64 -4.80 -13.35
CA ALA A 105 0.26 -5.28 -13.21
C ALA A 105 -0.23 -5.23 -11.75
N VAL A 106 0.58 -5.67 -10.80
CA VAL A 106 0.22 -5.69 -9.37
C VAL A 106 0.14 -4.27 -8.79
N ILE A 107 1.05 -3.38 -9.17
CA ILE A 107 1.02 -1.96 -8.76
C ILE A 107 -0.20 -1.26 -9.34
N LYS A 108 -0.52 -1.50 -10.62
CA LYS A 108 -1.74 -0.97 -11.24
C LYS A 108 -2.98 -1.42 -10.47
N ALA A 109 -3.12 -2.73 -10.23
CA ALA A 109 -4.23 -3.27 -9.45
C ALA A 109 -4.32 -2.63 -8.05
N HIS A 110 -3.19 -2.45 -7.36
CA HIS A 110 -3.17 -1.81 -6.04
C HIS A 110 -3.72 -0.38 -6.09
N ASN A 111 -3.30 0.39 -7.10
CA ASN A 111 -3.76 1.77 -7.29
C ASN A 111 -5.24 1.83 -7.67
N ASP A 112 -5.71 0.92 -8.52
CA ASP A 112 -7.11 0.82 -8.91
C ASP A 112 -8.00 0.51 -7.70
N TYR A 113 -7.62 -0.46 -6.85
CA TYR A 113 -8.35 -0.74 -5.61
C TYR A 113 -8.26 0.39 -4.59
N LYS A 114 -7.14 1.12 -4.52
CA LYS A 114 -7.01 2.31 -3.67
C LYS A 114 -7.99 3.40 -4.11
N LYS A 115 -8.08 3.68 -5.41
CA LYS A 115 -9.01 4.66 -5.98
C LYS A 115 -10.46 4.25 -5.76
N ARG A 116 -10.81 3.01 -6.11
CA ARG A 116 -12.16 2.46 -5.87
C ARG A 116 -12.57 2.60 -4.41
N LEU A 117 -11.70 2.23 -3.47
CA LEU A 117 -12.03 2.36 -2.05
C LEU A 117 -12.33 3.82 -1.66
N ALA A 118 -11.55 4.79 -2.15
CA ALA A 118 -11.81 6.20 -1.91
C ALA A 118 -13.15 6.67 -2.51
N ASP A 119 -13.49 6.20 -3.72
CA ASP A 119 -14.78 6.52 -4.36
C ASP A 119 -15.96 5.96 -3.54
N TYR A 120 -15.83 4.74 -2.99
CA TYR A 120 -16.84 4.15 -2.11
C TYR A 120 -16.94 4.87 -0.77
N GLU A 121 -15.81 5.24 -0.16
CA GLU A 121 -15.79 6.01 1.07
C GLU A 121 -16.49 7.37 0.89
N ALA A 122 -16.28 8.05 -0.24
CA ALA A 122 -17.00 9.28 -0.59
C ALA A 122 -18.51 9.04 -0.76
N LYS A 123 -18.93 7.96 -1.45
CA LYS A 123 -20.35 7.60 -1.59
C LYS A 123 -21.01 7.30 -0.25
N ILE A 124 -20.31 6.58 0.63
CA ILE A 124 -20.77 6.29 2.00
C ILE A 124 -20.98 7.59 2.75
N THR A 125 -20.01 8.51 2.75
CA THR A 125 -20.14 9.81 3.41
C THR A 125 -21.33 10.61 2.88
N MET A 126 -21.50 10.70 1.56
CA MET A 126 -22.65 11.40 0.97
C MET A 126 -23.99 10.79 1.40
N LYS A 127 -24.07 9.46 1.49
CA LYS A 127 -25.27 8.76 1.95
C LYS A 127 -25.51 8.91 3.45
N GLU A 128 -24.46 8.92 4.26
CA GLU A 128 -24.54 9.23 5.69
C GLU A 128 -25.05 10.65 5.92
N GLU A 129 -24.55 11.64 5.15
CA GLU A 129 -25.04 13.02 5.19
C GLU A 129 -26.51 13.13 4.75
N GLU A 130 -26.92 12.39 3.74
CA GLU A 130 -28.30 12.34 3.27
C GLU A 130 -29.25 11.78 4.33
N ILE A 131 -28.92 10.62 4.91
CA ILE A 131 -29.67 10.04 6.04
C ILE A 131 -29.71 11.02 7.20
N HIS A 132 -28.58 11.66 7.51
CA HIS A 132 -28.47 12.62 8.58
C HIS A 132 -29.32 13.89 8.37
N ARG A 133 -29.60 14.31 7.12
CA ARG A 133 -30.58 15.38 6.85
C ARG A 133 -32.01 14.98 7.26
N PHE A 134 -32.34 13.70 7.20
CA PHE A 134 -33.65 13.16 7.59
C PHE A 134 -33.72 12.78 9.07
N GLU A 135 -32.61 12.30 9.65
CA GLU A 135 -32.44 11.99 11.07
C GLU A 135 -31.26 12.79 11.64
N PRO A 136 -31.45 14.07 12.00
CA PRO A 136 -30.39 14.88 12.59
C PRO A 136 -29.90 14.27 13.91
N CYS A 137 -28.60 14.07 14.06
CA CYS A 137 -28.03 13.58 15.32
C CYS A 137 -28.23 14.64 16.43
N GLY A 138 -28.70 14.23 17.60
CA GLY A 138 -28.76 15.09 18.81
C GLY A 138 -27.38 15.32 19.45
N SER A 139 -26.32 14.74 18.89
CA SER A 139 -24.96 14.83 19.43
C SER A 139 -24.28 16.12 19.01
N LEU A 140 -23.82 16.87 20.02
CA LEU A 140 -23.02 18.11 19.87
C LEU A 140 -21.58 17.85 19.36
N THR A 141 -21.16 16.59 19.28
CA THR A 141 -19.81 16.18 18.83
C THR A 141 -19.84 15.44 17.49
N CYS A 142 -21.01 15.33 16.88
CA CYS A 142 -21.24 14.67 15.61
C CYS A 142 -20.52 15.44 14.49
N LYS A 143 -19.58 14.79 13.79
CA LYS A 143 -18.76 15.42 12.73
C LYS A 143 -19.60 16.06 11.61
N HIS A 144 -20.82 15.57 11.39
CA HIS A 144 -21.78 16.07 10.39
C HIS A 144 -22.56 17.30 10.88
N CYS A 145 -22.90 17.36 12.17
CA CYS A 145 -23.53 18.52 12.81
C CYS A 145 -22.44 19.48 13.28
N LYS A 146 -22.04 20.46 12.47
CA LYS A 146 -21.30 21.63 12.95
C LYS A 146 -22.14 22.53 13.91
N ARG A 147 -23.11 21.96 14.63
CA ARG A 147 -23.89 22.65 15.66
C ARG A 147 -22.98 22.90 16.85
N ASP A 148 -22.59 24.16 17.00
CA ASP A 148 -22.25 24.78 18.27
C ASP A 148 -20.98 24.34 19.00
N ILE A 149 -19.90 24.06 18.26
CA ILE A 149 -18.53 24.04 18.80
C ILE A 149 -18.24 25.34 19.59
N LEU A 150 -18.86 26.46 19.16
CA LEU A 150 -18.74 27.76 19.81
C LEU A 150 -19.48 27.84 21.15
N ALA A 151 -20.73 27.33 21.23
CA ALA A 151 -21.46 27.27 22.50
C ALA A 151 -20.79 26.33 23.52
N ILE A 152 -20.25 25.19 23.06
CA ILE A 152 -19.49 24.28 23.94
C ILE A 152 -18.21 24.96 24.44
N LYS A 153 -17.48 25.71 23.59
CA LYS A 153 -16.32 26.49 24.02
C LYS A 153 -16.70 27.56 25.04
N LYS A 154 -17.79 28.30 24.83
CA LYS A 154 -18.30 29.31 25.79
C LYS A 154 -18.70 28.67 27.13
N ALA A 155 -19.43 27.56 27.10
CA ALA A 155 -19.81 26.82 28.30
C ALA A 155 -18.59 26.32 29.09
N LYS A 156 -17.55 25.84 28.38
CA LYS A 156 -16.29 25.41 29.01
C LYS A 156 -15.53 26.56 29.69
N VAL A 157 -15.52 27.75 29.10
CA VAL A 157 -14.89 28.94 29.70
C VAL A 157 -15.66 29.38 30.94
N ALA A 158 -16.99 29.47 30.86
CA ALA A 158 -17.84 29.82 32.00
C ALA A 158 -17.66 28.85 33.19
N LEU A 159 -17.58 27.54 32.91
CA LEU A 159 -17.29 26.54 33.94
C LEU A 159 -15.92 26.72 34.60
N LYS A 160 -14.88 27.03 33.82
CA LYS A 160 -13.54 27.32 34.37
C LYS A 160 -13.54 28.54 35.29
N GLU A 161 -14.27 29.59 34.93
CA GLU A 161 -14.39 30.79 35.76
C GLU A 161 -15.12 30.53 37.08
N ILE A 162 -16.19 29.74 37.04
CA ILE A 162 -16.93 29.33 38.25
C ILE A 162 -16.03 28.49 39.16
N VAL A 163 -15.36 27.48 38.60
CA VAL A 163 -14.45 26.61 39.37
C VAL A 163 -13.28 27.40 39.97
N ALA A 164 -12.70 28.35 39.23
CA ALA A 164 -11.64 29.22 39.75
C ALA A 164 -12.12 30.14 40.88
N LYS A 165 -13.39 30.57 40.87
CA LYS A 165 -14.00 31.34 41.98
C LYS A 165 -14.27 30.48 43.20
N VAL A 166 -14.65 29.21 43.01
CA VAL A 166 -14.92 28.26 44.11
C VAL A 166 -13.62 27.79 44.78
N LEU A 167 -12.55 27.56 44.01
CA LEU A 167 -11.24 27.10 44.53
C LEU A 167 -10.38 28.22 45.14
N LYS A 168 -10.77 29.49 45.00
CA LYS A 168 -10.10 30.65 45.62
C LYS A 168 -10.77 31.11 46.93
N LYS A 169 -11.77 30.36 47.42
CA LYS A 169 -12.28 30.44 48.79
C LYS A 169 -11.68 29.31 49.61
#